data_AF-A0A9D9R5A7-F1
#
_entry.id   AF-A0A9D9R5A7-F1
#
_cell.length_a   1.000
_cell.length_b   1.000
_cell.length_c   1.000
_cell.angle_alpha   90.00
_cell.angle_beta   90.00
_cell.angle_gamma   90.00
#
_symmetry.space_group_name_H-M   'P 1'
#
loop_
_entity.id
_entity.type
_entity.pdbx_description
1 polymer ?
#
loop_
_entity_poly.entity_id
_entity_poly.type
_entity_poly.pdbx_seq_one_letter_code
_entity_poly.pdbx_strand_id
1 'polypeptide(L)'
;PLHLSSMTDLSGDLRLKISFAGVTAWGEKQSHWTKELPLHFAPWDVKALDSLAVVLPKDKSVNTLSFILMNPAGKVLHRNFAHIIVEEGNTKASNPKLEFVSVPVERFSASQFPEKQWAGVLGHKVNGAGAGYFEYEFPISGADIAEVRFMVEASSKPILGKDRSDAGKMDGDYMLGKGTFDPGVNPNAYPQTDVYASPANLRVSANGINVLETVLADDPADHQGVLSWHYQARNNKLDEAGTYGYLVQGLIPPAAWQVALKTGKLVLRFESKRGGLALYGDQSGRYVTDPSILILRK
;
A
#
# COMPACT_ATOMS: atom_id res chain seq x y z
N PRO A 1 -22.66 11.27 5.61
CA PRO A 1 -24.12 10.99 5.51
C PRO A 1 -24.33 9.71 4.71
N LEU A 2 -25.25 8.84 5.12
CA LEU A 2 -25.57 7.60 4.41
C LEU A 2 -26.91 7.75 3.68
N HIS A 3 -27.02 7.17 2.49
CA HIS A 3 -28.26 7.16 1.70
C HIS A 3 -28.55 5.75 1.20
N LEU A 4 -29.83 5.40 1.15
CA LEU A 4 -30.33 4.19 0.49
C LEU A 4 -31.19 4.62 -0.70
N SER A 5 -30.78 4.19 -1.88
CA SER A 5 -31.54 4.38 -3.12
C SER A 5 -32.09 3.03 -3.59
N SER A 6 -33.41 2.94 -3.66
CA SER A 6 -34.16 1.78 -4.13
C SER A 6 -34.77 2.12 -5.49
N MET A 7 -34.28 1.48 -6.55
CA MET A 7 -34.73 1.72 -7.94
C MET A 7 -35.42 0.45 -8.46
N THR A 8 -36.48 0.03 -7.78
CA THR A 8 -37.25 -1.18 -8.06
C THR A 8 -38.71 -0.99 -7.70
N ASP A 9 -39.62 -1.81 -8.27
CA ASP A 9 -41.04 -1.86 -7.91
C ASP A 9 -41.32 -2.65 -6.61
N LEU A 10 -40.27 -3.23 -6.01
CA LEU A 10 -40.38 -4.04 -4.80
C LEU A 10 -40.32 -3.19 -3.53
N SER A 11 -40.83 -3.75 -2.44
CA SER A 11 -40.66 -3.24 -1.07
C SER A 11 -40.24 -4.38 -0.14
N GLY A 12 -39.59 -4.05 0.97
CA GLY A 12 -39.34 -5.04 2.00
C GLY A 12 -38.24 -4.65 2.97
N ASP A 13 -37.83 -5.65 3.76
CA ASP A 13 -36.83 -5.47 4.80
C ASP A 13 -35.43 -5.84 4.31
N LEU A 14 -34.44 -5.12 4.82
CA LEU A 14 -33.03 -5.28 4.55
C LEU A 14 -32.25 -5.24 5.85
N ARG A 15 -31.02 -5.74 5.79
CA ARG A 15 -30.03 -5.64 6.86
C ARG A 15 -28.77 -5.01 6.31
N LEU A 16 -28.37 -3.89 6.88
CA LEU A 16 -27.09 -3.24 6.58
C LEU A 16 -26.08 -3.64 7.65
N LYS A 17 -25.09 -4.42 7.26
CA LYS A 17 -23.92 -4.71 8.08
C LYS A 17 -22.83 -3.69 7.79
N ILE A 18 -22.35 -3.04 8.83
CA ILE A 18 -21.26 -2.06 8.80
C ILE A 18 -20.11 -2.63 9.63
N SER A 19 -18.93 -2.74 9.05
CA SER A 19 -17.73 -3.21 9.74
C SER A 19 -16.61 -2.19 9.60
N PHE A 20 -15.93 -1.89 10.70
CA PHE A 20 -14.77 -1.01 10.72
C PHE A 20 -13.54 -1.80 11.18
N ALA A 21 -12.54 -1.87 10.31
CA ALA A 21 -11.31 -2.62 10.54
C ALA A 21 -10.14 -1.93 9.82
N GLY A 22 -8.91 -2.23 10.20
CA GLY A 22 -7.74 -1.62 9.58
C GLY A 22 -6.45 -2.34 9.88
N VAL A 23 -5.35 -1.71 9.47
CA VAL A 23 -3.98 -2.18 9.68
C VAL A 23 -3.13 -1.01 10.17
N THR A 24 -2.38 -1.22 11.25
CA THR A 24 -1.47 -0.21 11.81
C THR A 24 -0.19 -0.06 10.97
N ALA A 25 0.58 0.99 11.24
CA ALA A 25 1.88 1.23 10.60
C ALA A 25 2.90 0.09 10.82
N TRP A 26 2.74 -0.72 11.87
CA TRP A 26 3.57 -1.91 12.14
C TRP A 26 2.94 -3.23 11.66
N GLY A 27 1.88 -3.17 10.86
CA GLY A 27 1.27 -4.34 10.21
C GLY A 27 0.27 -5.13 11.08
N GLU A 28 -0.12 -4.61 12.25
CA GLU A 28 -1.12 -5.25 13.11
C GLU A 28 -2.53 -5.04 12.55
N LYS A 29 -3.26 -6.14 12.30
CA LYS A 29 -4.66 -6.09 11.87
C LYS A 29 -5.56 -5.78 13.05
N GLN A 30 -6.44 -4.80 12.91
CA GLN A 30 -7.38 -4.36 13.93
C GLN A 30 -8.82 -4.56 13.44
N SER A 31 -9.64 -5.24 14.25
CA SER A 31 -11.10 -5.24 14.10
C SER A 31 -11.69 -4.33 15.15
N HIS A 32 -12.14 -3.13 14.75
CA HIS A 32 -12.61 -2.12 15.70
C HIS A 32 -14.02 -2.42 16.18
N TRP A 33 -14.95 -2.63 15.25
CA TRP A 33 -16.33 -3.00 15.58
C TRP A 33 -17.09 -3.47 14.34
N THR A 34 -18.25 -4.10 14.59
CA THR A 34 -19.25 -4.41 13.58
C THR A 34 -20.63 -4.07 14.15
N LYS A 35 -21.48 -3.48 13.33
CA LYS A 35 -22.86 -3.12 13.66
C LYS A 35 -23.78 -3.61 12.55
N GLU A 36 -24.97 -4.06 12.92
CA GLU A 36 -26.05 -4.33 11.97
C GLU A 36 -27.21 -3.38 12.22
N LEU A 37 -27.81 -2.90 11.13
CA LEU A 37 -28.96 -2.00 11.14
C LEU A 37 -30.09 -2.64 10.31
N PRO A 38 -31.29 -2.82 10.89
CA PRO A 38 -32.46 -3.13 10.08
C PRO A 38 -32.82 -1.90 9.24
N LEU A 39 -33.14 -2.13 7.97
CA LEU A 39 -33.59 -1.11 7.05
C LEU A 39 -34.87 -1.59 6.37
N HIS A 40 -35.72 -0.64 5.99
CA HIS A 40 -36.87 -0.92 5.14
C HIS A 40 -36.72 -0.09 3.87
N PHE A 41 -37.05 -0.67 2.72
CA PHE A 41 -37.05 0.04 1.45
C PHE A 41 -38.43 -0.01 0.81
N ALA A 42 -38.78 1.09 0.14
CA ALA A 42 -39.98 1.22 -0.66
C ALA A 42 -39.63 1.30 -2.16
N PRO A 43 -40.61 1.11 -3.05
CA PRO A 43 -40.40 1.24 -4.47
C PRO A 43 -39.97 2.67 -4.84
N TRP A 44 -38.97 2.80 -5.69
CA TRP A 44 -38.49 4.09 -6.23
C TRP A 44 -38.15 5.15 -5.17
N ASP A 45 -37.68 4.72 -3.99
CA ASP A 45 -37.40 5.60 -2.86
C ASP A 45 -35.89 5.92 -2.74
N VAL A 46 -35.59 7.18 -2.41
CA VAL A 46 -34.23 7.64 -2.10
C VAL A 46 -34.28 8.35 -0.75
N LYS A 47 -33.74 7.69 0.27
CA LYS A 47 -33.87 8.14 1.65
C LYS A 47 -32.50 8.31 2.31
N ALA A 48 -32.36 9.42 3.03
CA ALA A 48 -31.25 9.62 3.95
C ALA A 48 -31.40 8.68 5.16
N LEU A 49 -30.32 7.98 5.49
CA LEU A 49 -30.22 7.18 6.70
C LEU A 49 -29.57 8.01 7.82
N ASP A 50 -29.67 7.52 9.05
CA ASP A 50 -28.99 8.13 10.18
C ASP A 50 -27.48 8.27 9.91
N SER A 51 -26.95 9.42 10.31
CA SER A 51 -25.51 9.66 10.17
C SER A 51 -24.72 8.70 11.05
N LEU A 52 -23.66 8.14 10.48
CA LEU A 52 -22.73 7.29 11.21
C LEU A 52 -21.61 8.16 11.81
N ALA A 53 -21.53 8.18 13.15
CA ALA A 53 -20.36 8.69 13.85
C ALA A 53 -19.30 7.58 13.95
N VAL A 54 -18.06 7.88 13.58
CA VAL A 54 -16.93 6.95 13.67
C VAL A 54 -15.89 7.56 14.60
N VAL A 55 -15.53 6.83 15.67
CA VAL A 55 -14.40 7.18 16.52
C VAL A 55 -13.13 6.72 15.83
N LEU A 56 -12.20 7.64 15.59
CA LEU A 56 -10.94 7.32 14.95
C LEU A 56 -10.06 6.45 15.88
N PRO A 57 -9.37 5.43 15.34
CA PRO A 57 -8.36 4.70 16.09
C PRO A 57 -7.27 5.65 16.61
N LYS A 58 -6.68 5.30 17.75
CA LYS A 58 -5.59 6.09 18.35
C LYS A 58 -4.26 5.91 17.61
N ASP A 59 -4.10 4.80 16.91
CA ASP A 59 -2.85 4.38 16.31
C ASP A 59 -2.81 4.74 14.83
N LYS A 60 -1.62 5.06 14.33
CA LYS A 60 -1.40 5.34 12.92
C LYS A 60 -1.80 4.12 12.10
N SER A 61 -2.79 4.27 11.24
CA SER A 61 -3.46 3.14 10.58
C SER A 61 -4.19 3.54 9.31
N VAL A 62 -4.29 2.58 8.38
CA VAL A 62 -5.22 2.63 7.26
C VAL A 62 -6.41 1.74 7.58
N ASN A 63 -7.61 2.29 7.51
CA ASN A 63 -8.83 1.61 7.90
C ASN A 63 -9.85 1.62 6.77
N THR A 64 -10.69 0.58 6.76
CA THR A 64 -11.79 0.43 5.83
C THR A 64 -13.08 0.29 6.62
N LEU A 65 -14.03 1.16 6.29
CA LEU A 65 -15.41 1.07 6.70
C LEU A 65 -16.19 0.36 5.59
N SER A 66 -16.58 -0.88 5.83
CA SER A 66 -17.26 -1.74 4.86
C SER A 66 -18.76 -1.78 5.13
N PHE A 67 -19.55 -1.67 4.07
CA PHE A 67 -21.01 -1.74 4.09
C PHE A 67 -21.46 -2.92 3.25
N ILE A 68 -22.25 -3.82 3.84
CA ILE A 68 -22.84 -4.97 3.16
C ILE A 68 -24.35 -4.93 3.39
N LEU A 69 -25.11 -4.70 2.32
CA LEU A 69 -26.56 -4.69 2.34
C LEU A 69 -27.07 -6.08 1.96
N MET A 70 -27.92 -6.66 2.80
CA MET A 70 -28.43 -8.02 2.65
C MET A 70 -29.96 -8.06 2.74
N ASN A 71 -30.57 -9.04 2.09
CA ASN A 71 -31.98 -9.35 2.31
C ASN A 71 -32.18 -10.18 3.62
N PRO A 72 -33.43 -10.48 4.03
CA PRO A 72 -33.69 -11.24 5.24
C PRO A 72 -33.10 -12.66 5.20
N ALA A 73 -33.06 -13.29 4.03
CA ALA A 73 -32.43 -14.60 3.81
C ALA A 73 -30.88 -14.57 3.87
N GLY A 74 -30.25 -13.40 4.03
CA GLY A 74 -28.79 -13.25 4.12
C GLY A 74 -28.08 -13.16 2.77
N LYS A 75 -28.81 -13.06 1.66
CA LYS A 75 -28.23 -12.81 0.33
C LYS A 75 -27.71 -11.37 0.27
N VAL A 76 -26.43 -11.21 -0.10
CA VAL A 76 -25.83 -9.89 -0.33
C VAL A 76 -26.42 -9.27 -1.60
N LEU A 77 -26.94 -8.06 -1.48
CA LEU A 77 -27.49 -7.28 -2.57
C LEU A 77 -26.52 -6.19 -3.04
N HIS A 78 -25.80 -5.56 -2.11
CA HIS A 78 -24.89 -4.47 -2.43
C HIS A 78 -23.69 -4.44 -1.47
N ARG A 79 -22.56 -3.91 -1.95
CA ARG A 79 -21.36 -3.66 -1.17
C ARG A 79 -20.87 -2.24 -1.43
N ASN A 80 -20.45 -1.55 -0.38
CA ASN A 80 -19.77 -0.26 -0.50
C ASN A 80 -18.67 -0.18 0.56
N PHE A 81 -17.72 0.74 0.39
CA PHE A 81 -16.67 0.95 1.36
C PHE A 81 -16.22 2.41 1.37
N ALA A 82 -15.62 2.83 2.47
CA ALA A 82 -14.87 4.06 2.57
C ALA A 82 -13.56 3.79 3.30
N HIS A 83 -12.50 4.50 2.92
CA HIS A 83 -11.23 4.41 3.63
C HIS A 83 -11.07 5.58 4.59
N ILE A 84 -10.48 5.32 5.76
CA ILE A 84 -10.17 6.30 6.80
C ILE A 84 -8.71 6.10 7.17
N ILE A 85 -7.90 7.12 6.96
CA ILE A 85 -6.47 7.13 7.27
C ILE A 85 -6.30 7.92 8.56
N VAL A 86 -5.64 7.32 9.55
CA VAL A 86 -5.20 8.01 10.77
C VAL A 86 -3.73 8.33 10.58
N GLU A 87 -3.44 9.58 10.20
CA GLU A 87 -2.07 10.05 9.92
C GLU A 87 -1.30 10.31 11.22
N GLU A 88 -1.88 11.13 12.09
CA GLU A 88 -1.32 11.55 13.38
C GLU A 88 -1.77 10.63 14.52
N GLY A 89 -1.41 9.35 14.44
CA GLY A 89 -1.67 8.36 15.48
C GLY A 89 -0.41 7.92 16.23
N ASN A 90 -0.59 7.12 17.29
CA ASN A 90 0.54 6.48 17.95
C ASN A 90 1.30 5.58 16.97
N THR A 91 2.63 5.62 17.07
CA THR A 91 3.55 4.74 16.32
C THR A 91 4.19 3.68 17.22
N LYS A 92 3.65 3.49 18.43
CA LYS A 92 4.10 2.47 19.37
C LYS A 92 3.20 1.26 19.27
N ALA A 93 3.80 0.09 19.08
CA ALA A 93 3.06 -1.16 19.02
C ALA A 93 2.33 -1.45 20.34
N SER A 94 1.19 -2.13 20.24
CA SER A 94 0.36 -2.57 21.37
C SER A 94 1.15 -3.45 22.35
N ASN A 95 2.11 -4.22 21.83
CA ASN A 95 3.06 -4.98 22.64
C ASN A 95 4.17 -4.06 23.13
N PRO A 96 4.32 -3.81 24.44
CA PRO A 96 5.33 -2.89 24.98
C PRO A 96 6.77 -3.37 24.78
N LYS A 97 6.97 -4.66 24.47
CA LYS A 97 8.29 -5.20 24.11
C LYS A 97 8.65 -4.99 22.64
N LEU A 98 7.71 -4.55 21.81
CA LEU A 98 7.93 -4.37 20.39
C LEU A 98 8.22 -2.89 20.10
N GLU A 99 9.46 -2.63 19.73
CA GLU A 99 9.89 -1.31 19.27
C GLU A 99 9.77 -1.24 17.75
N PHE A 100 9.13 -0.17 17.26
CA PHE A 100 8.95 0.10 15.84
C PHE A 100 9.85 1.27 15.44
N VAL A 101 10.68 1.05 14.43
CA VAL A 101 11.59 2.05 13.87
C VAL A 101 11.34 2.12 12.37
N SER A 102 10.99 3.30 11.88
CA SER A 102 10.71 3.56 10.47
C SER A 102 11.66 4.63 9.92
N VAL A 103 11.93 4.56 8.62
CA VAL A 103 12.71 5.56 7.87
C VAL A 103 11.89 5.94 6.64
N PRO A 104 11.57 7.23 6.44
CA PRO A 104 10.83 7.68 5.26
C PRO A 104 11.42 7.14 3.97
N VAL A 105 10.56 6.66 3.06
CA VAL A 105 10.99 5.96 1.84
C VAL A 105 11.96 6.75 0.96
N GLU A 106 11.88 8.08 0.96
CA GLU A 106 12.76 8.96 0.20
C GLU A 106 14.16 9.13 0.84
N ARG A 107 14.36 8.63 2.07
CA ARG A 107 15.60 8.76 2.85
C ARG A 107 16.49 7.52 2.83
N PHE A 108 16.49 6.80 1.72
CA PHE A 108 17.49 5.75 1.48
C PHE A 108 18.92 6.34 1.59
N SER A 109 19.84 5.61 2.21
CA SER A 109 21.24 6.01 2.41
C SER A 109 22.08 5.83 1.15
N ALA A 110 21.74 4.86 0.31
CA ALA A 110 22.38 4.62 -0.98
C ALA A 110 21.40 3.97 -1.96
N SER A 111 21.63 4.17 -3.25
CA SER A 111 20.90 3.49 -4.30
C SER A 111 21.74 3.34 -5.56
N GLN A 112 21.40 2.34 -6.38
CA GLN A 112 21.98 2.17 -7.70
C GLN A 112 20.98 1.48 -8.62
N PHE A 113 20.47 2.20 -9.63
CA PHE A 113 19.68 1.66 -10.73
C PHE A 113 20.22 2.24 -12.04
N PRO A 114 21.07 1.52 -12.78
CA PRO A 114 21.76 2.05 -13.95
C PRO A 114 20.82 2.50 -15.08
N GLU A 115 19.65 1.87 -15.21
CA GLU A 115 18.68 2.21 -16.25
C GLU A 115 17.95 3.51 -15.95
N LYS A 116 17.28 3.58 -14.79
CA LYS A 116 16.56 4.78 -14.34
C LYS A 116 16.19 4.68 -12.87
N GLN A 117 16.23 5.81 -12.17
CA GLN A 117 15.63 5.99 -10.85
C GLN A 117 14.78 7.27 -10.84
N TRP A 118 13.60 7.21 -10.22
CA TRP A 118 12.74 8.37 -10.04
C TRP A 118 11.86 8.20 -8.80
N ALA A 119 11.19 9.26 -8.40
CA ALA A 119 10.16 9.21 -7.38
C ALA A 119 8.78 9.49 -7.99
N GLY A 120 7.75 8.91 -7.39
CA GLY A 120 6.35 9.17 -7.68
C GLY A 120 5.58 9.49 -6.40
N VAL A 121 4.32 9.86 -6.55
CA VAL A 121 3.41 10.23 -5.45
C VAL A 121 4.07 11.23 -4.51
N LEU A 122 4.55 12.35 -5.06
CA LEU A 122 5.21 13.44 -4.30
C LEU A 122 6.46 13.02 -3.48
N GLY A 123 7.13 11.93 -3.85
CA GLY A 123 8.29 11.43 -3.12
C GLY A 123 7.99 10.22 -2.23
N HIS A 124 6.71 9.92 -2.00
CA HIS A 124 6.27 8.81 -1.15
C HIS A 124 6.35 7.45 -1.84
N LYS A 125 6.85 7.39 -3.07
CA LYS A 125 7.20 6.18 -3.79
C LYS A 125 8.53 6.38 -4.49
N VAL A 126 9.44 5.43 -4.37
CA VAL A 126 10.72 5.43 -5.08
C VAL A 126 10.79 4.25 -6.03
N ASN A 127 11.24 4.51 -7.25
CA ASN A 127 11.22 3.59 -8.37
C ASN A 127 12.63 3.40 -8.94
N GLY A 128 12.99 2.15 -9.21
CA GLY A 128 14.22 1.76 -9.87
C GLY A 128 13.94 0.79 -11.01
N ALA A 129 14.38 1.11 -12.22
CA ALA A 129 14.23 0.26 -13.40
C ALA A 129 15.38 -0.75 -13.51
N GLY A 130 15.06 -1.96 -13.96
CA GLY A 130 16.05 -2.99 -14.25
C GLY A 130 16.61 -3.68 -13.01
N ALA A 131 17.92 -3.91 -13.00
CA ALA A 131 18.65 -4.44 -11.86
C ALA A 131 19.24 -3.30 -11.01
N GLY A 132 19.13 -3.41 -9.70
CA GLY A 132 19.60 -2.36 -8.80
C GLY A 132 19.14 -2.52 -7.36
N TYR A 133 19.38 -1.52 -6.52
CA TYR A 133 19.01 -1.56 -5.12
C TYR A 133 18.69 -0.20 -4.50
N PHE A 134 17.93 -0.23 -3.40
CA PHE A 134 17.82 0.82 -2.40
C PHE A 134 18.36 0.31 -1.05
N GLU A 135 19.08 1.14 -0.33
CA GLU A 135 19.68 0.84 0.97
C GLU A 135 19.20 1.81 2.04
N TYR A 136 18.91 1.30 3.24
CA TYR A 136 18.41 2.07 4.37
C TYR A 136 19.21 1.77 5.63
N GLU A 137 19.47 2.79 6.43
CA GLU A 137 20.11 2.67 7.74
C GLU A 137 19.08 2.86 8.84
N PHE A 138 18.95 1.86 9.72
CA PHE A 138 18.09 1.92 10.89
C PHE A 138 18.92 2.05 12.17
N PRO A 139 18.59 2.98 13.08
CA PRO A 139 19.19 3.00 14.39
C PRO A 139 18.81 1.72 15.16
N ILE A 140 19.79 1.10 15.80
CA ILE A 140 19.58 -0.09 16.63
C ILE A 140 20.49 -0.04 17.85
N SER A 141 19.93 -0.38 19.01
CA SER A 141 20.67 -0.37 20.28
C SER A 141 20.07 -1.34 21.29
N GLY A 142 20.81 -1.60 22.37
CA GLY A 142 20.38 -2.45 23.48
C GLY A 142 20.85 -3.90 23.37
N ALA A 143 21.11 -4.51 24.53
CA ALA A 143 21.62 -5.89 24.62
C ALA A 143 20.50 -6.94 24.77
N ASP A 144 19.26 -6.49 24.96
CA ASP A 144 18.06 -7.27 25.29
C ASP A 144 17.19 -7.55 24.06
N ILE A 145 17.79 -7.76 22.90
CA ILE A 145 17.08 -8.08 21.66
C ILE A 145 16.79 -9.59 21.61
N ALA A 146 15.52 -9.94 21.43
CA ALA A 146 15.06 -11.31 21.17
C ALA A 146 14.94 -11.59 19.68
N GLU A 147 14.37 -10.65 18.91
CA GLU A 147 14.13 -10.79 17.47
C GLU A 147 14.21 -9.42 16.79
N VAL A 148 14.67 -9.37 15.55
CA VAL A 148 14.52 -8.21 14.67
C VAL A 148 13.86 -8.67 13.37
N ARG A 149 12.85 -7.94 12.91
CA ARG A 149 12.14 -8.17 11.65
C ARG A 149 12.18 -6.91 10.82
N PHE A 150 12.35 -7.03 9.51
CA PHE A 150 12.12 -5.90 8.60
C PHE A 150 10.70 -5.93 8.04
N MET A 151 10.20 -4.77 7.63
CA MET A 151 8.93 -4.63 6.94
C MET A 151 9.00 -3.49 5.91
N VAL A 152 8.50 -3.73 4.71
CA VAL A 152 8.41 -2.74 3.63
C VAL A 152 7.27 -3.10 2.69
N GLU A 153 6.59 -2.11 2.13
CA GLU A 153 5.73 -2.33 0.97
C GLU A 153 6.55 -2.21 -0.32
N ALA A 154 6.54 -3.26 -1.15
CA ALA A 154 7.33 -3.32 -2.37
C ALA A 154 6.57 -3.96 -3.55
N SER A 155 6.80 -3.49 -4.76
CA SER A 155 6.32 -4.09 -6.02
C SER A 155 7.45 -4.19 -7.03
N SER A 156 7.24 -4.96 -8.10
CA SER A 156 8.11 -4.81 -9.27
C SER A 156 7.93 -3.41 -9.88
N LYS A 157 8.82 -3.04 -10.80
CA LYS A 157 8.70 -1.79 -11.54
C LYS A 157 9.23 -1.96 -12.97
N PRO A 158 8.41 -2.48 -13.91
CA PRO A 158 8.74 -2.37 -15.32
C PRO A 158 8.85 -0.90 -15.74
N ILE A 159 9.64 -0.66 -16.78
CA ILE A 159 9.72 0.65 -17.42
C ILE A 159 8.51 0.82 -18.34
N LEU A 160 7.60 1.72 -17.99
CA LEU A 160 6.44 2.03 -18.83
C LEU A 160 6.84 2.97 -19.97
N GLY A 161 6.03 3.07 -21.03
CA GLY A 161 6.27 4.01 -22.13
C GLY A 161 6.61 5.42 -21.64
N LYS A 162 5.81 5.99 -20.73
CA LYS A 162 6.03 7.33 -20.13
C LYS A 162 7.37 7.47 -19.42
N ASP A 163 7.95 6.35 -18.99
CA ASP A 163 9.20 6.32 -18.24
C ASP A 163 10.42 6.17 -19.16
N ARG A 164 10.24 5.79 -20.43
CA ARG A 164 11.32 5.66 -21.41
C ARG A 164 11.60 6.99 -22.11
N SER A 165 12.87 7.25 -22.42
CA SER A 165 13.28 8.43 -23.20
C SER A 165 12.93 8.33 -24.69
N ASP A 166 12.69 7.13 -25.20
CA ASP A 166 12.46 6.82 -26.61
C ASP A 166 11.00 6.49 -26.95
N ALA A 167 10.06 6.69 -26.03
CA ALA A 167 8.65 6.27 -26.16
C ALA A 167 7.82 7.01 -27.22
N GLY A 168 8.43 7.91 -27.98
CA GLY A 168 7.74 8.74 -28.96
C GLY A 168 6.73 9.68 -28.32
N LYS A 169 5.85 10.28 -29.13
CA LYS A 169 4.72 11.09 -28.65
C LYS A 169 3.47 10.23 -28.64
N MET A 170 2.52 10.57 -27.77
CA MET A 170 1.15 10.13 -27.95
C MET A 170 0.65 10.65 -29.31
N ASP A 171 0.32 9.73 -30.20
CA ASP A 171 -0.20 10.04 -31.54
C ASP A 171 -1.16 8.91 -31.97
N GLY A 172 -2.03 9.22 -32.94
CA GLY A 172 -2.97 8.28 -33.51
C GLY A 172 -4.44 8.58 -33.23
N ASP A 173 -5.29 8.14 -34.15
CA ASP A 173 -6.74 8.25 -34.05
C ASP A 173 -7.32 7.07 -33.25
N TYR A 174 -7.59 7.31 -31.96
CA TYR A 174 -8.19 6.32 -31.05
C TYR A 174 -9.55 5.81 -31.54
N MET A 175 -10.30 6.61 -32.31
CA MET A 175 -11.62 6.23 -32.82
C MET A 175 -11.53 5.26 -34.01
N LEU A 176 -10.38 5.21 -34.68
CA LEU A 176 -10.09 4.28 -35.78
C LEU A 176 -9.23 3.08 -35.33
N GLY A 177 -9.07 2.87 -34.02
CA GLY A 177 -8.21 1.81 -33.47
C GLY A 177 -6.72 2.05 -33.75
N LYS A 178 -6.33 3.29 -34.07
CA LYS A 178 -4.94 3.70 -34.35
C LYS A 178 -4.28 4.43 -33.17
N GLY A 179 -4.88 4.41 -31.98
CA GLY A 179 -4.27 4.94 -30.76
C GLY A 179 -2.95 4.24 -30.44
N THR A 180 -2.20 4.77 -29.46
CA THR A 180 -0.90 4.23 -29.05
C THR A 180 -0.97 2.72 -28.76
N PHE A 181 -0.21 1.92 -29.51
CA PHE A 181 -0.04 0.47 -29.26
C PHE A 181 0.51 0.18 -27.85
N ASP A 182 1.26 1.13 -27.29
CA ASP A 182 1.69 1.13 -25.89
C ASP A 182 0.83 2.12 -25.07
N PRO A 183 -0.14 1.65 -24.26
CA PRO A 183 -0.94 2.51 -23.41
C PRO A 183 -0.10 3.20 -22.31
N GLY A 184 1.09 2.69 -22.03
CA GLY A 184 2.03 3.23 -21.05
C GLY A 184 2.64 4.57 -21.44
N VAL A 185 2.53 5.02 -22.70
CA VAL A 185 3.07 6.32 -23.18
C VAL A 185 2.30 7.52 -22.62
N ASN A 186 1.05 7.32 -22.17
CA ASN A 186 0.29 8.41 -21.56
C ASN A 186 0.99 8.90 -20.28
N PRO A 187 1.23 10.22 -20.11
CA PRO A 187 1.88 10.75 -18.90
C PRO A 187 1.16 10.38 -17.59
N ASN A 188 -0.16 10.17 -17.65
CA ASN A 188 -0.99 9.73 -16.52
C ASN A 188 -1.14 8.19 -16.45
N ALA A 189 -0.41 7.44 -17.28
CA ALA A 189 -0.58 6.00 -17.39
C ALA A 189 -0.10 5.29 -16.13
N TYR A 190 -0.98 4.42 -15.65
CA TYR A 190 -0.62 3.17 -15.00
C TYR A 190 -1.64 2.12 -15.42
N PRO A 191 -1.25 1.03 -16.10
CA PRO A 191 -2.18 -0.02 -16.46
C PRO A 191 -2.89 -0.57 -15.22
N GLN A 192 -4.21 -0.73 -15.31
CA GLN A 192 -4.97 -1.31 -14.20
C GLN A 192 -4.57 -2.77 -14.02
N THR A 193 -4.47 -3.23 -12.79
CA THR A 193 -4.19 -4.63 -12.47
C THR A 193 -5.12 -5.58 -13.22
N ASP A 194 -4.52 -6.50 -13.98
CA ASP A 194 -5.22 -7.46 -14.82
C ASP A 194 -4.50 -8.83 -14.84
N VAL A 195 -4.70 -9.62 -15.90
CA VAL A 195 -4.09 -10.95 -16.03
C VAL A 195 -2.60 -10.91 -16.44
N TYR A 196 -2.08 -9.76 -16.90
CA TYR A 196 -0.72 -9.59 -17.39
C TYR A 196 0.20 -9.04 -16.30
N ALA A 197 0.69 -9.95 -15.46
CA ALA A 197 1.61 -9.59 -14.38
C ALA A 197 3.04 -9.34 -14.89
N SER A 198 3.72 -8.37 -14.28
CA SER A 198 5.13 -8.03 -14.52
C SER A 198 5.99 -8.34 -13.30
N PRO A 199 6.40 -9.60 -13.06
CA PRO A 199 7.10 -9.96 -11.83
C PRO A 199 8.55 -9.47 -11.76
N ALA A 200 9.05 -9.29 -10.54
CA ALA A 200 10.46 -9.01 -10.25
C ALA A 200 10.99 -9.89 -9.13
N ASN A 201 12.31 -10.10 -9.10
CA ASN A 201 12.98 -10.80 -8.01
C ASN A 201 13.44 -9.78 -6.97
N LEU A 202 13.04 -9.95 -5.71
CA LEU A 202 13.50 -9.14 -4.59
C LEU A 202 14.43 -9.97 -3.71
N ARG A 203 15.62 -9.44 -3.45
CA ARG A 203 16.54 -9.93 -2.42
C ARG A 203 16.70 -8.88 -1.34
N VAL A 204 16.54 -9.28 -0.10
CA VAL A 204 16.75 -8.45 1.08
C VAL A 204 17.97 -8.95 1.82
N SER A 205 18.88 -8.04 2.14
CA SER A 205 20.05 -8.33 2.96
C SER A 205 20.18 -7.34 4.11
N ALA A 206 20.73 -7.81 5.23
CA ALA A 206 21.01 -7.03 6.42
C ALA A 206 22.50 -7.09 6.72
N ASN A 207 23.20 -5.95 6.71
CA ASN A 207 24.65 -5.87 6.87
C ASN A 207 25.41 -6.87 5.97
N GLY A 208 24.96 -7.01 4.71
CA GLY A 208 25.53 -7.94 3.73
C GLY A 208 25.11 -9.41 3.88
N ILE A 209 24.40 -9.78 4.94
CA ILE A 209 23.88 -11.14 5.15
C ILE A 209 22.51 -11.25 4.48
N ASN A 210 22.31 -12.29 3.65
CA ASN A 210 21.02 -12.55 3.01
C ASN A 210 19.94 -12.86 4.07
N VAL A 211 18.80 -12.18 3.98
CA VAL A 211 17.65 -12.33 4.89
C VAL A 211 16.48 -13.00 4.19
N LEU A 212 16.15 -12.56 2.98
CA LEU A 212 15.00 -13.03 2.22
C LEU A 212 15.29 -12.95 0.72
N GLU A 213 14.88 -13.97 -0.02
CA GLU A 213 14.68 -13.88 -1.48
C GLU A 213 13.23 -14.24 -1.79
N THR A 214 12.56 -13.40 -2.56
CA THR A 214 11.16 -13.59 -2.94
C THR A 214 10.88 -13.03 -4.34
N VAL A 215 9.69 -13.30 -4.85
CA VAL A 215 9.18 -12.73 -6.10
C VAL A 215 8.12 -11.71 -5.76
N LEU A 216 8.27 -10.49 -6.28
CA LEU A 216 7.21 -9.49 -6.33
C LEU A 216 6.34 -9.85 -7.53
N ALA A 217 5.08 -10.17 -7.27
CA ALA A 217 4.22 -10.78 -8.29
C ALA A 217 3.93 -9.84 -9.46
N ASP A 218 3.82 -8.54 -9.21
CA ASP A 218 3.41 -7.55 -10.20
C ASP A 218 3.77 -6.10 -9.78
N ASP A 219 3.50 -5.13 -10.67
CA ASP A 219 3.49 -3.67 -10.47
C ASP A 219 2.04 -3.14 -10.54
N PRO A 220 1.20 -3.49 -9.55
CA PRO A 220 -0.24 -3.33 -9.67
C PRO A 220 -0.70 -1.89 -9.43
N ALA A 221 -1.81 -1.52 -10.08
CA ALA A 221 -2.53 -0.29 -9.84
C ALA A 221 -4.04 -0.51 -9.90
N ASP A 222 -4.74 -0.31 -8.78
CA ASP A 222 -6.20 -0.36 -8.72
C ASP A 222 -6.72 0.36 -7.45
N HIS A 223 -7.98 0.12 -7.08
CA HIS A 223 -8.62 0.67 -5.87
C HIS A 223 -7.92 0.29 -4.54
N GLN A 224 -7.10 -0.76 -4.52
CA GLN A 224 -6.36 -1.20 -3.35
C GLN A 224 -5.20 -0.26 -3.02
N GLY A 225 -4.64 0.47 -3.98
CA GLY A 225 -3.62 1.50 -3.78
C GLY A 225 -4.19 2.79 -3.20
N VAL A 226 -4.93 2.66 -2.09
CA VAL A 226 -5.70 3.72 -1.45
C VAL A 226 -4.85 4.94 -1.12
N LEU A 227 -3.61 4.76 -0.65
CA LEU A 227 -2.74 5.86 -0.28
C LEU A 227 -2.22 6.56 -1.54
N SER A 228 -1.84 5.79 -2.57
CA SER A 228 -1.47 6.35 -3.87
C SER A 228 -2.60 7.14 -4.53
N TRP A 229 -3.87 6.81 -4.26
CA TRP A 229 -5.00 7.67 -4.66
C TRP A 229 -5.15 8.91 -3.77
N HIS A 230 -5.00 8.73 -2.46
CA HIS A 230 -5.28 9.77 -1.47
C HIS A 230 -4.31 10.95 -1.54
N TYR A 231 -3.01 10.66 -1.70
CA TYR A 231 -1.93 11.65 -1.62
C TYR A 231 -1.53 12.24 -2.99
N GLN A 232 -2.40 12.15 -3.99
CA GLN A 232 -2.17 12.80 -5.27
C GLN A 232 -2.12 14.32 -5.14
N ALA A 233 -1.21 14.93 -5.90
CA ALA A 233 -1.18 16.38 -6.05
C ALA A 233 -2.48 16.88 -6.72
N ARG A 234 -3.05 17.97 -6.21
CA ARG A 234 -4.23 18.62 -6.82
C ARG A 234 -3.84 19.51 -7.99
N ASN A 235 -3.20 18.94 -9.01
CA ASN A 235 -2.62 19.65 -10.15
C ASN A 235 -3.14 19.14 -11.51
N ASN A 236 -4.27 18.42 -11.51
CA ASN A 236 -4.89 17.82 -12.69
C ASN A 236 -3.99 16.81 -13.44
N LYS A 237 -3.05 16.16 -12.73
CA LYS A 237 -2.25 15.05 -13.23
C LYS A 237 -2.32 13.87 -12.28
N LEU A 238 -2.20 12.66 -12.83
CA LEU A 238 -2.03 11.45 -12.05
C LEU A 238 -0.55 11.10 -12.03
N ASP A 239 0.01 11.05 -10.83
CA ASP A 239 1.38 10.62 -10.58
C ASP A 239 1.34 9.24 -9.93
N GLU A 240 1.39 8.20 -10.78
CA GLU A 240 1.38 6.79 -10.37
C GLU A 240 0.21 6.45 -9.41
N ALA A 241 -0.95 7.05 -9.69
CA ALA A 241 -2.15 6.93 -8.87
C ALA A 241 -2.66 5.48 -8.80
N GLY A 242 -3.12 5.08 -7.63
CA GLY A 242 -3.63 3.73 -7.38
C GLY A 242 -2.60 2.61 -7.35
N THR A 243 -1.31 2.92 -7.53
CA THR A 243 -0.24 1.91 -7.45
C THR A 243 -0.06 1.38 -6.04
N TYR A 244 0.30 0.12 -5.91
CA TYR A 244 0.59 -0.50 -4.62
C TYR A 244 1.58 -1.65 -4.72
N GLY A 245 2.11 -2.05 -3.57
CA GLY A 245 2.97 -3.20 -3.42
C GLY A 245 2.40 -4.28 -2.51
N TYR A 246 3.26 -5.23 -2.20
CA TYR A 246 3.00 -6.31 -1.26
C TYR A 246 3.79 -6.03 0.02
N LEU A 247 3.20 -6.34 1.17
CA LEU A 247 3.91 -6.22 2.44
C LEU A 247 4.96 -7.33 2.52
N VAL A 248 6.22 -6.97 2.31
CA VAL A 248 7.36 -7.87 2.41
C VAL A 248 7.95 -7.73 3.80
N GLN A 249 8.14 -8.87 4.46
CA GLN A 249 8.68 -8.95 5.82
C GLN A 249 9.53 -10.20 5.98
N GLY A 250 10.49 -10.14 6.90
CA GLY A 250 11.35 -11.28 7.19
C GLY A 250 12.14 -11.11 8.47
N LEU A 251 12.51 -12.24 9.07
CA LEU A 251 13.33 -12.32 10.27
C LEU A 251 14.78 -12.06 9.94
N ILE A 252 15.39 -11.07 10.58
CA ILE A 252 16.80 -10.74 10.41
C ILE A 252 17.63 -11.71 11.26
N PRO A 253 18.58 -12.44 10.65
CA PRO A 253 19.43 -13.37 11.39
C PRO A 253 20.20 -12.66 12.53
N PRO A 254 20.36 -13.31 13.70
CA PRO A 254 21.14 -12.76 14.82
C PRO A 254 22.52 -12.24 14.43
N ALA A 255 23.21 -12.96 13.55
CA ALA A 255 24.52 -12.54 13.05
C ALA A 255 24.51 -11.14 12.40
N ALA A 256 23.43 -10.74 11.73
CA ALA A 256 23.36 -9.45 11.04
C ALA A 256 23.17 -8.29 12.02
N TRP A 257 22.22 -8.40 12.95
CA TRP A 257 21.94 -7.33 13.90
C TRP A 257 22.94 -7.28 15.08
N GLN A 258 23.61 -8.39 15.43
CA GLN A 258 24.70 -8.37 16.41
C GLN A 258 25.91 -7.56 15.92
N VAL A 259 26.19 -7.58 14.60
CA VAL A 259 27.18 -6.69 13.99
C VAL A 259 26.70 -5.24 14.04
N ALA A 260 25.41 -5.00 13.76
CA ALA A 260 24.80 -3.68 13.81
C ALA A 260 24.90 -3.03 15.20
N LEU A 261 24.82 -3.81 16.28
CA LEU A 261 24.94 -3.31 17.65
C LEU A 261 26.32 -2.70 17.95
N LYS A 262 27.38 -3.07 17.21
CA LYS A 262 28.71 -2.46 17.37
C LYS A 262 28.81 -1.08 16.73
N THR A 263 28.04 -0.85 15.65
CA THR A 263 28.04 0.39 14.87
C THR A 263 26.85 1.29 15.23
N GLY A 264 25.86 0.78 15.95
CA GLY A 264 24.57 1.44 16.23
C GLY A 264 23.64 1.50 15.01
N LYS A 265 24.00 0.83 13.91
CA LYS A 265 23.31 0.95 12.61
C LYS A 265 23.09 -0.40 11.97
N LEU A 266 21.84 -0.71 11.68
CA LEU A 266 21.43 -1.86 10.88
C LEU A 266 21.17 -1.41 9.45
N VAL A 267 21.97 -1.91 8.52
CA VAL A 267 21.84 -1.57 7.10
C VAL A 267 20.98 -2.62 6.41
N LEU A 268 19.86 -2.21 5.84
CA LEU A 268 19.01 -3.07 5.01
C LEU A 268 19.13 -2.67 3.54
N ARG A 269 19.38 -3.65 2.67
CA ARG A 269 19.40 -3.46 1.22
C ARG A 269 18.30 -4.27 0.57
N PHE A 270 17.46 -3.59 -0.21
CA PHE A 270 16.41 -4.14 -1.06
C PHE A 270 16.92 -4.13 -2.50
N GLU A 271 17.26 -5.30 -3.03
CA GLU A 271 17.88 -5.48 -4.33
C GLU A 271 16.92 -6.17 -5.30
N SER A 272 16.79 -5.63 -6.51
CA SER A 272 16.15 -6.30 -7.64
C SER A 272 17.19 -6.78 -8.63
N LYS A 273 17.16 -8.08 -8.97
CA LYS A 273 18.05 -8.65 -10.01
C LYS A 273 17.51 -8.40 -11.42
N ARG A 274 16.20 -8.19 -11.56
CA ARG A 274 15.47 -7.97 -12.82
C ARG A 274 14.05 -7.53 -12.53
N GLY A 275 13.43 -6.81 -13.47
CA GLY A 275 12.03 -6.39 -13.38
C GLY A 275 11.79 -5.12 -12.56
N GLY A 276 12.86 -4.45 -12.12
CA GLY A 276 12.79 -3.22 -11.34
C GLY A 276 12.31 -3.43 -9.90
N LEU A 277 12.19 -2.33 -9.18
CA LEU A 277 11.73 -2.28 -7.81
C LEU A 277 11.04 -0.94 -7.55
N ALA A 278 9.85 -0.99 -6.97
CA ALA A 278 9.24 0.16 -6.31
C ALA A 278 9.15 -0.10 -4.81
N LEU A 279 9.53 0.88 -4.01
CA LEU A 279 9.27 0.90 -2.57
C LEU A 279 8.28 2.02 -2.27
N TYR A 280 7.33 1.72 -1.40
CA TYR A 280 6.25 2.64 -1.02
C TYR A 280 6.48 3.11 0.42
N GLY A 281 6.26 4.39 0.65
CA GLY A 281 6.26 5.01 1.97
C GLY A 281 4.87 5.02 2.61
N ASP A 282 4.78 5.59 3.80
CA ASP A 282 3.54 5.64 4.57
C ASP A 282 2.41 6.51 3.97
N GLN A 283 2.71 7.24 2.90
CA GLN A 283 1.78 8.06 2.10
C GLN A 283 1.68 7.60 0.64
N SER A 284 2.07 6.35 0.33
CA SER A 284 1.84 5.72 -0.97
C SER A 284 1.52 4.24 -0.80
N GLY A 285 1.02 3.59 -1.85
CA GLY A 285 0.66 2.19 -1.81
C GLY A 285 -0.64 1.93 -1.06
N ARG A 286 -0.65 0.89 -0.22
CA ARG A 286 -1.82 0.46 0.54
C ARG A 286 -1.58 0.23 2.03
N TYR A 287 -0.33 0.27 2.47
CA TYR A 287 0.04 0.17 3.89
C TYR A 287 0.61 1.51 4.35
N VAL A 288 0.19 2.00 5.52
CA VAL A 288 0.73 3.24 6.13
C VAL A 288 2.09 2.97 6.79
N THR A 289 3.00 2.38 6.01
CA THR A 289 4.24 1.79 6.47
C THR A 289 5.38 2.21 5.56
N ASP A 290 6.27 3.05 6.09
CA ASP A 290 7.60 3.25 5.53
C ASP A 290 8.48 1.99 5.66
N PRO A 291 9.60 1.91 4.93
CA PRO A 291 10.67 0.96 5.24
C PRO A 291 10.98 0.98 6.74
N SER A 292 10.88 -0.18 7.38
CA SER A 292 10.85 -0.27 8.84
C SER A 292 11.54 -1.52 9.38
N ILE A 293 11.93 -1.45 10.65
CA ILE A 293 12.28 -2.60 11.48
C ILE A 293 11.40 -2.67 12.73
N LEU A 294 11.15 -3.89 13.17
CA LEU A 294 10.50 -4.24 14.41
C LEU A 294 11.49 -4.98 15.29
N ILE A 295 11.77 -4.47 16.49
CA ILE A 295 12.69 -5.05 17.46
C ILE A 295 11.87 -5.59 18.62
N LEU A 296 11.88 -6.90 18.81
CA LEU A 296 11.30 -7.54 19.98
C LEU A 296 12.34 -7.59 21.09
N ARG A 297 12.02 -6.99 22.23
CA ARG A 297 12.82 -7.02 23.47
C ARG A 297 12.54 -8.29 24.28
N LYS A 298 13.52 -8.72 25.08
CA LYS A 298 13.42 -9.89 25.97
C LYS A 298 12.42 -9.67 27.11
#